data_AF-A0A3E1BNC8-F1
#
_entry.id   AF-A0A3E1BNC8-F1
#
_cell.length_a   1.000
_cell.length_b   1.000
_cell.length_c   1.000
_cell.angle_alpha   90.00
_cell.angle_beta   90.00
_cell.angle_gamma   90.00
#
_symmetry.space_group_name_H-M   'P 1'
#
loop_
_entity.id
_entity.type
_entity.pdbx_description
1 polymer ?
#
loop_
_entity_poly.entity_id
_entity_poly.type
_entity_poly.pdbx_seq_one_letter_code
_entity_poly.pdbx_strand_id
1 'polypeptide(L)'
;MDFLKNWRLRLRYGKLKTAFRHFAVIADGEVVTSNVDFGTTAGSAAFFSMQTWAIDSEQATDMVVRIGRDVGFEASGRVYVYSTEPQQPPGQNPHAYGLNFHQYLR
;
A
#
# COMPACT_ATOMS: atom_id res chain seq x y z
N MET A 1 -25.42 8.67 -4.99
CA MET A 1 -24.56 7.53 -5.37
C MET A 1 -23.76 7.75 -6.67
N ASP A 2 -23.50 8.99 -7.11
CA ASP A 2 -22.74 9.27 -8.35
C ASP A 2 -21.25 9.60 -8.15
N PHE A 3 -20.82 9.81 -6.91
CA PHE A 3 -19.45 10.24 -6.60
C PHE A 3 -18.40 9.19 -7.00
N LEU A 4 -18.71 7.90 -6.82
CA LEU A 4 -17.81 6.79 -7.13
C LEU A 4 -17.68 6.48 -8.63
N LYS A 5 -18.67 6.83 -9.46
CA LYS A 5 -18.62 6.51 -10.90
C LYS A 5 -17.68 7.42 -11.70
N ASN A 6 -17.44 8.66 -11.25
CA ASN A 6 -16.77 9.69 -12.06
C ASN A 6 -15.55 10.35 -11.41
N TRP A 7 -15.09 9.88 -10.24
CA TRP A 7 -14.01 10.54 -9.52
C TRP A 7 -12.69 10.60 -10.31
N ARG A 8 -12.36 9.56 -11.10
CA ARG A 8 -11.16 9.54 -11.97
C ARG A 8 -11.17 10.68 -12.99
N LEU A 9 -12.30 10.88 -13.67
CA LEU A 9 -12.48 11.99 -14.62
C LEU A 9 -12.39 13.34 -13.89
N ARG A 10 -13.01 13.45 -12.73
CA ARG A 10 -12.95 14.68 -11.91
C ARG A 10 -11.53 14.99 -11.45
N LEU A 11 -10.73 13.98 -11.09
CA LEU A 11 -9.32 14.13 -10.74
C LEU A 11 -8.51 14.61 -11.95
N ARG A 12 -8.68 13.96 -13.11
CA ARG A 12 -7.99 14.30 -14.36
C ARG A 12 -8.28 15.72 -14.83
N TYR A 13 -9.52 16.17 -14.68
CA TYR A 13 -9.94 17.53 -15.06
C TYR A 13 -9.88 18.54 -13.89
N GLY A 14 -9.23 18.21 -12.78
CA GLY A 14 -9.01 19.15 -11.65
C GLY A 14 -10.26 19.54 -10.86
N LYS A 15 -11.41 18.89 -11.09
CA LYS A 15 -12.66 19.04 -10.32
C LYS A 15 -12.63 18.29 -8.99
N LEU A 16 -11.67 17.40 -8.81
CA LEU A 16 -11.27 16.79 -7.55
C LEU A 16 -9.79 17.10 -7.38
N LYS A 17 -9.42 17.74 -6.27
CA LYS A 17 -8.03 18.09 -5.96
C LYS A 17 -7.57 17.23 -4.78
N THR A 18 -6.31 16.84 -4.83
CA THR A 18 -5.63 16.13 -3.74
C THR A 18 -4.17 16.56 -3.73
N ALA A 19 -3.57 16.63 -2.54
CA ALA A 19 -2.13 16.81 -2.39
C ALA A 19 -1.36 15.49 -2.57
N PHE A 20 -2.09 14.36 -2.61
CA PHE A 20 -1.51 13.03 -2.63
C PHE A 20 -1.31 12.51 -4.05
N ARG A 21 -0.20 11.79 -4.23
CA ARG A 21 0.11 10.96 -5.40
C ARG A 21 -0.23 9.52 -5.08
N HIS A 22 -0.49 8.74 -6.11
CA HIS A 22 -0.82 7.33 -5.97
C HIS A 22 0.38 6.45 -6.30
N PHE A 23 0.68 5.50 -5.41
CA PHE A 23 1.79 4.56 -5.55
C PHE A 23 1.33 3.13 -5.35
N ALA A 24 2.00 2.20 -6.01
CA ALA A 24 2.09 0.81 -5.58
C ALA A 24 3.43 0.62 -4.88
N VAL A 25 3.42 0.02 -3.69
CA VAL A 25 4.61 -0.20 -2.87
C VAL A 25 4.73 -1.70 -2.60
N ILE A 26 5.95 -2.23 -2.74
CA ILE A 26 6.27 -3.63 -2.48
C ILE A 26 7.49 -3.67 -1.57
N ALA A 27 7.38 -4.29 -0.41
CA ALA A 27 8.46 -4.49 0.54
C ALA A 27 8.86 -5.97 0.59
N ASP A 28 10.15 -6.24 0.50
CA ASP A 28 10.77 -7.53 0.78
C ASP A 28 11.08 -7.65 2.28
N GLY A 29 10.87 -8.82 2.87
CA GLY A 29 11.09 -9.05 4.29
C GLY A 29 10.57 -10.39 4.80
N GLU A 30 10.20 -10.41 6.08
CA GLU A 30 9.82 -11.64 6.77
C GLU A 30 8.55 -11.44 7.61
N VAL A 31 7.71 -12.48 7.66
CA VAL A 31 6.57 -12.51 8.59
C VAL A 31 7.11 -12.87 9.96
N VAL A 32 7.08 -11.92 10.90
CA VAL A 32 7.54 -12.11 12.29
C VAL A 32 6.42 -12.59 13.21
N THR A 33 5.16 -12.32 12.85
CA THR A 33 3.98 -12.76 13.59
C THR A 33 2.92 -13.23 12.61
N SER A 34 2.40 -14.45 12.82
CA SER A 34 1.33 -15.00 11.99
C SER A 34 0.07 -14.13 12.08
N ASN A 35 -0.57 -13.89 10.95
CA ASN A 35 -1.79 -13.09 10.85
C ASN A 35 -2.85 -13.87 10.09
N VAL A 36 -3.93 -14.25 10.78
CA VAL A 36 -5.01 -15.07 10.22
C VAL A 36 -5.78 -14.36 9.12
N ASP A 37 -5.93 -13.04 9.21
CA ASP A 37 -6.67 -12.24 8.22
C ASP A 37 -5.96 -12.21 6.86
N PHE A 38 -4.64 -12.39 6.88
CA PHE A 38 -3.79 -12.45 5.68
C PHE A 38 -3.24 -13.86 5.39
N GLY A 39 -3.61 -14.87 6.19
CA GLY A 39 -3.13 -16.24 6.04
C GLY A 39 -1.62 -16.39 6.19
N THR A 40 -0.96 -15.54 6.97
CA THR A 40 0.51 -15.52 7.07
C THR A 40 1.06 -16.43 8.15
N THR A 41 2.25 -16.99 7.91
CA THR A 41 2.95 -17.91 8.83
C THR A 41 4.27 -17.30 9.29
N ALA A 42 4.43 -17.12 10.59
CA ALA A 42 5.67 -16.62 11.20
C ALA A 42 6.91 -17.43 10.77
N GLY A 43 8.02 -16.74 10.54
CA GLY A 43 9.28 -17.29 10.08
C GLY A 43 9.39 -17.47 8.56
N SER A 44 8.35 -17.15 7.79
CA SER A 44 8.39 -17.20 6.33
C SER A 44 8.98 -15.92 5.75
N ALA A 45 9.83 -16.03 4.72
CA ALA A 45 10.13 -14.91 3.84
C ALA A 45 8.88 -14.53 3.03
N ALA A 46 8.67 -13.23 2.80
CA ALA A 46 7.51 -12.76 2.07
C ALA A 46 7.74 -11.41 1.38
N PHE A 47 7.01 -11.19 0.29
CA PHE A 47 6.76 -9.84 -0.19
C PHE A 47 5.43 -9.33 0.40
N PHE A 48 5.47 -8.12 0.94
CA PHE A 48 4.29 -7.36 1.34
C PHE A 48 4.02 -6.25 0.33
N SER A 49 2.80 -6.15 -0.18
CA SER A 49 2.44 -5.13 -1.16
C SER A 49 1.17 -4.39 -0.79
N MET A 50 1.09 -3.13 -1.20
CA MET A 50 -0.07 -2.27 -1.01
C MET A 50 -0.15 -1.18 -2.06
N GLN A 51 -1.35 -0.64 -2.29
CA GLN A 51 -1.52 0.65 -2.95
C GLN A 51 -1.67 1.76 -1.92
N THR A 52 -1.17 2.96 -2.22
CA THR A 52 -1.24 4.08 -1.28
C THR A 52 -1.43 5.43 -1.97
N TRP A 53 -2.19 6.28 -1.30
CA TRP A 53 -2.18 7.72 -1.52
C TRP A 53 -1.26 8.38 -0.49
N ALA A 54 -0.16 8.97 -0.96
CA ALA A 54 0.86 9.60 -0.13
C ALA A 54 1.34 10.92 -0.75
N ILE A 55 1.94 11.81 0.05
CA ILE A 55 2.48 13.10 -0.42
C ILE A 55 3.62 12.86 -1.42
N ASP A 56 4.47 11.88 -1.14
CA ASP A 56 5.63 11.49 -1.94
C ASP A 56 6.00 10.01 -1.71
N SER A 57 7.09 9.56 -2.34
CA SER A 57 7.59 8.19 -2.22
C SER A 57 8.18 7.86 -0.85
N GLU A 58 8.68 8.86 -0.12
CA GLU A 58 9.23 8.64 1.23
C GLU A 58 8.08 8.30 2.19
N GLN A 59 7.01 9.10 2.19
CA GLN A 59 5.81 8.79 2.96
C GLN A 59 5.21 7.43 2.55
N ALA A 60 5.20 7.10 1.24
CA ALA A 60 4.72 5.79 0.78
C ALA A 60 5.57 4.63 1.34
N THR A 61 6.88 4.82 1.49
CA THR A 61 7.81 3.86 2.09
C THR A 61 7.57 3.73 3.59
N ASP A 62 7.43 4.85 4.30
CA ASP A 62 7.13 4.83 5.74
C ASP A 62 5.81 4.10 6.03
N MET A 63 4.81 4.31 5.17
CA MET A 63 3.52 3.63 5.28
C MET A 63 3.66 2.11 5.13
N VAL A 64 4.46 1.60 4.18
CA VAL A 64 4.57 0.13 3.99
C VAL A 64 5.28 -0.51 5.17
N VAL A 65 6.28 0.16 5.73
CA VAL A 65 7.02 -0.30 6.92
C VAL A 65 6.11 -0.29 8.15
N ARG A 66 5.41 0.82 8.39
CA ARG A 66 4.54 0.98 9.55
C ARG A 66 3.36 0.02 9.53
N ILE A 67 2.66 -0.07 8.40
CA ILE A 67 1.49 -0.93 8.21
C ILE A 67 1.92 -2.39 8.22
N GLY A 68 3.02 -2.74 7.54
CA GLY A 68 3.59 -4.08 7.56
C GLY A 68 3.82 -4.56 8.99
N ARG A 69 4.45 -3.73 9.83
CA ARG A 69 4.66 -4.05 11.24
C ARG A 69 3.35 -4.25 12.01
N ASP A 70 2.33 -3.42 11.77
CA ASP A 70 1.01 -3.57 12.40
C ASP A 70 0.33 -4.90 12.04
N VAL A 71 0.65 -5.48 10.88
CA VAL A 71 0.08 -6.75 10.42
C VAL A 71 1.05 -7.95 10.57
N GLY A 72 2.15 -7.79 11.31
CA GLY A 72 3.07 -8.89 11.65
C GLY A 72 4.21 -9.13 10.65
N PHE A 73 4.54 -8.15 9.82
CA PHE A 73 5.63 -8.21 8.84
C PHE A 73 6.74 -7.20 9.14
N GLU A 74 7.98 -7.65 9.07
CA GLU A 74 9.15 -6.78 9.19
C GLU A 74 9.81 -6.61 7.81
N ALA A 75 9.81 -5.38 7.29
CA ALA A 75 10.46 -5.03 6.02
C ALA A 75 11.98 -4.98 6.21
N SER A 76 12.66 -6.12 6.08
CA SER A 76 14.11 -6.26 6.26
C SER A 76 14.91 -6.17 4.95
N GLY A 77 14.23 -6.21 3.80
CA GLY A 77 14.82 -6.15 2.46
C GLY A 77 14.64 -4.80 1.77
N ARG A 78 14.56 -4.84 0.43
CA ARG A 78 14.34 -3.65 -0.39
C ARG A 78 12.86 -3.28 -0.44
N VAL A 79 12.60 -1.97 -0.49
CA VAL A 79 11.28 -1.42 -0.80
C VAL A 79 11.29 -0.86 -2.22
N TYR A 80 10.30 -1.25 -3.01
CA TYR A 80 10.07 -0.80 -4.37
C TYR A 80 8.84 0.08 -4.41
N VAL A 81 8.97 1.29 -4.98
CA VAL A 81 7.88 2.26 -5.10
C VAL A 81 7.65 2.57 -6.57
N TYR A 82 6.41 2.40 -7.02
CA TYR A 82 6.00 2.65 -8.40
C TYR A 82 4.85 3.65 -8.44
N SER A 83 4.93 4.67 -9.29
CA SER A 83 3.77 5.52 -9.59
C SER A 83 2.78 4.73 -10.44
N THR A 84 1.54 4.57 -9.98
CA THR A 84 0.53 3.73 -10.64
C THR A 84 -0.83 4.42 -10.71
N GLU A 85 -1.70 3.98 -11.61
CA GLU A 85 -3.07 4.49 -11.66
C GLU A 85 -3.89 4.01 -10.44
N PRO A 86 -4.64 4.90 -9.78
CA PRO A 86 -5.41 4.55 -8.59
C PRO A 86 -6.69 3.74 -8.90
N GLN A 87 -6.97 2.75 -8.08
CA GLN A 87 -8.22 1.97 -8.11
C GLN A 87 -9.28 2.52 -7.16
N GLN A 88 -8.84 3.21 -6.10
CA GLN A 88 -9.71 3.90 -5.14
C GLN A 88 -9.43 5.42 -5.13
N PRO A 89 -10.43 6.28 -4.90
CA PRO A 89 -10.25 7.73 -4.87
C PRO A 89 -9.31 8.18 -3.74
N PRO A 90 -8.67 9.36 -3.85
CA PRO A 90 -7.95 9.93 -2.73
C PRO A 90 -8.93 10.30 -1.60
N GLY A 91 -8.46 10.12 -0.36
CA GLY A 91 -9.17 10.56 0.85
C GLY A 91 -8.74 11.95 1.30
N GLN A 92 -9.20 12.37 2.48
CA GLN A 92 -8.71 13.59 3.12
C GLN A 92 -7.31 13.41 3.75
N ASN A 93 -6.95 12.17 4.08
CA ASN A 93 -5.67 11.79 4.67
C ASN A 93 -4.93 10.78 3.78
N PRO A 94 -3.60 10.65 3.93
CA PRO A 94 -2.85 9.53 3.38
C PRO A 94 -3.48 8.21 3.83
N HIS A 95 -3.60 7.25 2.92
CA HIS A 95 -4.14 5.94 3.25
C HIS A 95 -3.60 4.88 2.30
N ALA A 96 -3.66 3.63 2.74
CA ALA A 96 -3.31 2.46 1.95
C ALA A 96 -4.52 1.55 1.79
N TYR A 97 -4.49 0.74 0.74
CA TYR A 97 -5.49 -0.28 0.46
C TYR A 97 -4.87 -1.44 -0.33
N GLY A 98 -5.64 -2.52 -0.49
CA GLY A 98 -5.19 -3.70 -1.25
C GLY A 98 -3.94 -4.36 -0.69
N LEU A 99 -3.86 -4.45 0.65
CA LEU A 99 -2.80 -5.13 1.39
C LEU A 99 -2.73 -6.60 0.98
N ASN A 100 -1.58 -7.08 0.52
CA ASN A 100 -1.39 -8.47 0.09
C ASN A 100 -0.03 -9.01 0.51
N PHE A 101 0.02 -10.31 0.80
CA PHE A 101 1.23 -11.05 1.16
C PHE A 101 1.50 -12.16 0.14
N HIS A 102 2.79 -12.32 -0.20
CA HIS A 102 3.28 -13.42 -1.02
C HIS A 102 4.46 -14.08 -0.31
N GLN A 103 4.17 -15.12 0.49
CA GLN A 103 5.18 -15.92 1.17
C GLN A 103 5.90 -16.86 0.19
N TYR A 104 7.17 -17.12 0.45
CA TYR A 104 7.99 -18.06 -0.31
C TYR A 104 9.00 -18.78 0.59
N LEU A 105 9.49 -19.92 0.11
CA LEU A 105 10.61 -20.62 0.72
C LEU A 105 11.91 -19.98 0.23
N ARG A 106 12.80 -19.68 1.17
CA ARG A 106 14.13 -19.14 0.87
C ARG A 106 15.11 -20.23 0.48
#